data_AF-A0A0J9EMC8-F1
#
_entry.id   AF-A0A0J9EMC8-F1
#
_cell.length_a   1.000
_cell.length_b   1.000
_cell.length_c   1.000
_cell.angle_alpha   90.00
_cell.angle_beta   90.00
_cell.angle_gamma   90.00
#
_symmetry.space_group_name_H-M   'P 1'
#
loop_
_entity.id
_entity.type
_entity.pdbx_description
1 polymer ?
#
loop_
_entity_poly.entity_id
_entity_poly.type
_entity_poly.pdbx_seq_one_letter_code
_entity_poly.pdbx_strand_id
1 'polypeptide(L)'
;MEAGPIRVAVMADTHGVLRPEVERILETCDMVIHAGDFDNQMLYHKLDVSQPLFAVRGNNDRGWSGGLPNVKRFEIGGVKFIMAHERVDIPSSLQGVQVAVFGHSHMYYQQEISGRLWLNPGSCGYKRSTLPLSMAVMTIEDGAYEVETIWLEKGYGTPGAAMAQMEKTKVSRYEKQQKRYKQKACEKKAPDQDGQKQKKQKQADPGEERDRLFLIAKIQRLRNAGQSRTWIIKNLGTDLKYCGMIYDICERNPDFSTRQILDLLKEHISST
;
A
#
# COMPACT_ATOMS: atom_id res chain seq x y z
N MET A 1 23.29 -23.48 14.07
CA MET A 1 22.41 -23.65 12.91
C MET A 1 21.55 -22.41 12.88
N GLU A 2 21.81 -21.49 11.94
CA GLU A 2 20.89 -20.36 11.72
C GLU A 2 19.58 -20.95 11.23
N ALA A 3 18.52 -20.79 12.02
CA ALA A 3 17.18 -21.11 11.56
C ALA A 3 16.81 -20.09 10.49
N GLY A 4 16.40 -20.54 9.32
CA GLY A 4 15.95 -19.65 8.25
C GLY A 4 14.76 -18.77 8.69
N PRO A 5 14.42 -17.76 7.89
CA PRO A 5 13.35 -16.82 8.22
C PRO A 5 12.01 -17.54 8.43
N ILE A 6 11.30 -17.18 9.50
CA ILE A 6 9.98 -17.72 9.87
C ILE A 6 8.90 -16.79 9.34
N ARG A 7 7.96 -17.31 8.56
CA ARG A 7 6.82 -16.57 8.02
C ARG A 7 5.57 -16.86 8.83
N VAL A 8 4.96 -15.82 9.38
CA VAL A 8 3.81 -15.89 10.28
C VAL A 8 2.63 -15.16 9.64
N ALA A 9 1.54 -15.87 9.40
CA ALA A 9 0.29 -15.24 9.01
C ALA A 9 -0.39 -14.65 10.25
N VAL A 10 -0.73 -13.36 10.22
CA VAL A 10 -1.43 -12.66 11.31
C VAL A 10 -2.81 -12.24 10.81
N MET A 11 -3.85 -12.77 11.44
CA MET A 11 -5.25 -12.59 11.03
C MET A 11 -6.20 -12.46 12.22
N ALA A 12 -7.43 -12.01 11.97
CA ALA A 12 -8.49 -11.88 12.96
C ALA A 12 -9.85 -11.80 12.25
N ASP A 13 -10.94 -11.82 13.02
CA ASP A 13 -12.27 -11.47 12.57
C ASP A 13 -12.67 -12.23 11.29
N THR A 14 -12.47 -13.56 11.29
CA THR A 14 -12.80 -14.42 10.16
C THR A 14 -14.29 -14.68 10.04
N HIS A 15 -15.03 -14.66 11.16
CA HIS A 15 -16.50 -14.83 11.18
C HIS A 15 -16.96 -16.02 10.36
N GLY A 16 -16.25 -17.14 10.51
CA GLY A 16 -16.51 -18.40 9.82
C GLY A 16 -16.10 -18.47 8.35
N VAL A 17 -15.49 -17.42 7.80
CA VAL A 17 -15.06 -17.35 6.40
C VAL A 17 -13.55 -17.48 6.30
N LEU A 18 -13.10 -18.48 5.53
CA LEU A 18 -11.72 -18.58 5.06
C LEU A 18 -11.70 -18.44 3.55
N ARG A 19 -11.13 -17.33 3.06
CA ARG A 19 -11.11 -17.01 1.63
C ARG A 19 -10.04 -17.83 0.93
N PRO A 20 -10.24 -18.25 -0.33
CA PRO A 20 -9.22 -18.97 -1.09
C PRO A 20 -7.89 -18.20 -1.23
N GLU A 21 -7.93 -16.87 -1.29
CA GLU A 21 -6.71 -16.06 -1.29
C GLU A 21 -5.98 -16.06 0.05
N VAL A 22 -6.70 -16.13 1.17
CA VAL A 22 -6.12 -16.29 2.50
C VAL A 22 -5.50 -17.67 2.60
N GLU A 23 -6.20 -18.73 2.17
CA GLU A 23 -5.66 -20.11 2.17
C GLU A 23 -4.33 -20.20 1.41
N ARG A 24 -4.25 -19.62 0.20
CA ARG A 24 -2.99 -19.58 -0.57
C ARG A 24 -1.87 -18.83 0.14
N ILE A 25 -2.18 -17.82 0.96
CA ILE A 25 -1.16 -17.12 1.76
C ILE A 25 -0.71 -17.99 2.92
N LEU A 26 -1.66 -18.64 3.61
CA LEU A 26 -1.38 -19.54 4.73
C LEU A 26 -0.45 -20.70 4.31
N GLU A 27 -0.65 -21.26 3.12
CA GLU A 27 0.23 -22.30 2.53
C GLU A 27 1.70 -21.87 2.40
N THR A 28 1.96 -20.56 2.38
CA THR A 28 3.33 -20.02 2.28
C THR A 28 3.92 -19.63 3.63
N CYS A 29 3.16 -19.77 4.72
CA CYS A 29 3.54 -19.39 6.08
C CYS A 29 3.79 -20.64 6.94
N ASP A 30 4.74 -20.55 7.86
CA ASP A 30 5.09 -21.63 8.78
C ASP A 30 4.07 -21.77 9.92
N MET A 31 3.36 -20.70 10.26
CA MET A 31 2.41 -20.67 11.37
C MET A 31 1.39 -19.53 11.27
N VAL A 32 0.34 -19.62 12.09
CA VAL A 32 -0.77 -18.65 12.14
C VAL A 32 -0.91 -18.05 13.53
N ILE A 33 -1.15 -16.74 13.57
CA ILE A 33 -1.67 -16.00 14.70
C ILE A 33 -3.09 -15.54 14.35
N HIS A 34 -4.08 -15.93 15.16
CA HIS A 34 -5.47 -15.51 15.00
C HIS A 34 -5.99 -14.79 16.26
N ALA A 35 -6.29 -13.49 16.12
CA ALA A 35 -6.69 -12.63 17.24
C ALA A 35 -8.19 -12.74 17.62
N GLY A 36 -8.75 -13.95 17.54
CA GLY A 36 -10.16 -14.23 17.88
C GLY A 36 -11.20 -13.86 16.80
N ASP A 37 -12.45 -14.21 17.08
CA ASP A 37 -13.61 -14.14 16.18
C ASP A 37 -13.51 -15.08 14.98
N PHE A 38 -13.29 -16.36 15.29
CA PHE A 38 -13.47 -17.47 14.36
C PHE A 38 -14.95 -17.75 14.08
N ASP A 39 -15.79 -17.52 15.09
CA ASP A 39 -17.24 -17.77 15.17
C ASP A 39 -17.62 -19.26 15.18
N ASN A 40 -17.00 -20.07 14.33
CA ASN A 40 -17.25 -21.52 14.26
C ASN A 40 -16.02 -22.39 14.60
N GLN A 41 -16.30 -23.51 15.27
CA GLN A 41 -15.29 -24.46 15.73
C GLN A 41 -14.56 -25.17 14.57
N MET A 42 -15.24 -25.39 13.45
CA MET A 42 -14.67 -26.10 12.30
C MET A 42 -13.51 -25.30 11.67
N LEU A 43 -13.64 -23.97 11.61
CA LEU A 43 -12.61 -23.08 11.12
C LEU A 43 -11.40 -23.08 12.03
N TYR A 44 -11.62 -23.02 13.35
CA TYR A 44 -10.54 -23.16 14.33
C TYR A 44 -9.77 -24.47 14.10
N HIS A 45 -10.48 -25.61 14.04
CA HIS A 45 -9.85 -26.92 13.83
C HIS A 45 -9.14 -27.02 12.48
N LYS A 46 -9.70 -26.44 11.42
CA LYS A 46 -9.07 -26.42 10.10
C LYS A 46 -7.71 -25.72 10.15
N LEU A 47 -7.61 -24.58 10.85
CA LEU A 47 -6.36 -23.83 11.00
C LEU A 47 -5.37 -24.53 11.93
N ASP A 48 -5.85 -25.12 13.02
CA ASP A 48 -5.03 -25.82 14.03
C ASP A 48 -4.40 -27.11 13.47
N VAL A 49 -5.12 -27.81 12.58
CA VAL A 49 -4.62 -29.02 11.91
C VAL A 49 -3.66 -28.69 10.77
N SER A 50 -3.85 -27.55 10.07
CA SER A 50 -3.03 -27.23 8.90
C SER A 50 -1.60 -26.81 9.26
N GLN A 51 -1.44 -26.05 10.35
CA GLN A 51 -0.14 -25.54 10.78
C GLN A 51 -0.22 -25.04 12.24
N PRO A 52 0.93 -24.84 12.94
CA PRO A 52 0.93 -24.29 14.30
C PRO A 52 0.09 -23.01 14.43
N LEU A 53 -0.81 -22.99 15.40
CA LEU A 53 -1.77 -21.91 15.62
C LEU A 53 -1.63 -21.29 17.01
N PHE A 54 -1.43 -19.97 17.04
CA PHE A 54 -1.63 -19.15 18.23
C PHE A 54 -2.99 -18.47 18.12
N ALA A 55 -3.90 -18.77 19.06
CA ALA A 55 -5.25 -18.23 19.06
C ALA A 55 -5.66 -17.68 20.42
N VAL A 56 -6.48 -16.63 20.40
CA VAL A 56 -7.25 -16.12 21.55
C VAL A 56 -8.74 -16.17 21.23
N ARG A 57 -9.55 -16.11 22.27
CA ARG A 57 -11.01 -16.06 22.15
C ARG A 57 -11.49 -14.66 21.78
N GLY A 58 -12.34 -14.56 20.76
CA GLY A 58 -13.10 -13.35 20.44
C GLY A 58 -14.50 -13.34 21.04
N ASN A 59 -15.20 -12.21 20.93
CA ASN A 59 -16.53 -12.03 21.53
C ASN A 59 -17.62 -12.85 20.81
N ASN A 60 -17.39 -13.23 19.55
CA ASN A 60 -18.30 -14.09 18.78
C ASN A 60 -17.95 -15.58 18.93
N ASP A 61 -16.79 -15.93 19.48
CA ASP A 61 -16.42 -17.30 19.78
C ASP A 61 -17.18 -17.78 21.05
N ARG A 62 -18.28 -18.50 20.84
CA ARG A 62 -19.19 -18.99 21.90
C ARG A 62 -19.08 -20.50 22.09
N GLY A 63 -19.43 -21.01 23.27
CA GLY A 63 -19.66 -22.45 23.54
C GLY A 63 -18.42 -23.34 23.39
N TRP A 64 -17.95 -23.54 22.16
CA TRP A 64 -16.81 -24.38 21.78
C TRP A 64 -15.44 -23.80 22.19
N SER A 65 -15.37 -22.48 22.37
CA SER A 65 -14.13 -21.73 22.58
C SER A 65 -13.63 -21.69 24.02
N GLY A 66 -14.19 -22.53 24.91
CA GLY A 66 -13.85 -22.53 26.34
C GLY A 66 -12.37 -22.85 26.64
N GLY A 67 -11.67 -23.51 25.72
CA GLY A 67 -10.23 -23.77 25.83
C GLY A 67 -9.34 -22.63 25.33
N LEU A 68 -9.89 -21.61 24.67
CA LEU A 68 -9.12 -20.48 24.16
C LEU A 68 -8.93 -19.43 25.25
N PRO A 69 -7.69 -18.95 25.47
CA PRO A 69 -7.44 -17.89 26.44
C PRO A 69 -7.96 -16.54 25.94
N ASN A 70 -8.36 -15.66 26.86
CA ASN A 70 -8.68 -14.27 26.54
C ASN A 70 -7.43 -13.46 26.18
N VAL A 71 -6.31 -13.74 26.86
CA VAL A 71 -5.00 -13.13 26.62
C VAL A 71 -3.95 -14.22 26.51
N LYS A 72 -3.11 -14.18 25.47
CA LYS A 72 -2.03 -15.14 25.24
C LYS A 72 -0.69 -14.42 25.11
N ARG A 73 0.32 -14.89 25.87
CA ARG A 73 1.73 -14.51 25.69
C ARG A 73 2.47 -15.69 25.07
N PHE A 74 3.32 -15.42 24.10
CA PHE A 74 4.08 -16.45 23.38
C PHE A 74 5.31 -15.84 22.71
N GLU A 75 6.18 -16.68 22.16
CA GLU A 75 7.41 -16.28 21.50
C GLU A 75 7.57 -17.04 20.19
N ILE A 76 8.00 -16.35 19.13
CA ILE A 76 8.29 -16.93 17.82
C ILE A 76 9.62 -16.34 17.35
N GLY A 77 10.60 -17.18 17.01
CA GLY A 77 11.89 -16.71 16.47
C GLY A 77 12.61 -15.69 17.36
N GLY A 78 12.49 -15.78 18.69
CA GLY A 78 13.07 -14.82 19.63
C GLY A 78 12.24 -13.54 19.85
N VAL A 79 11.15 -13.34 19.10
CA VAL A 79 10.26 -12.19 19.23
C VAL A 79 9.13 -12.51 20.20
N LYS A 80 8.95 -11.66 21.22
CA LYS A 80 7.93 -11.86 22.26
C LYS A 80 6.61 -11.16 21.93
N PHE A 81 5.53 -11.92 21.96
CA PHE A 81 4.17 -11.48 21.62
C PHE A 81 3.27 -11.43 22.85
N ILE A 82 2.30 -10.52 22.78
CA ILE A 82 1.05 -10.60 23.54
C ILE A 82 -0.12 -10.44 22.57
N MET A 83 -1.18 -11.19 22.81
CA MET A 83 -2.38 -11.14 22.00
C MET A 83 -3.62 -11.18 22.88
N ALA A 84 -4.62 -10.40 22.51
CA ALA A 84 -5.98 -10.45 23.04
C ALA A 84 -6.95 -10.08 21.91
N HIS A 85 -8.24 -10.42 22.01
CA HIS A 85 -9.17 -10.02 20.95
C HIS A 85 -9.44 -8.52 20.98
N GLU A 86 -9.74 -7.95 22.16
CA GLU A 86 -9.88 -6.50 22.32
C GLU A 86 -8.59 -5.87 22.84
N ARG A 87 -8.24 -4.70 22.29
CA ARG A 87 -7.04 -3.96 22.71
C ARG A 87 -7.04 -3.64 24.21
N VAL A 88 -8.22 -3.40 24.78
CA VAL A 88 -8.39 -3.02 26.20
C VAL A 88 -8.01 -4.14 27.16
N ASP A 89 -8.05 -5.39 26.70
CA ASP A 89 -7.70 -6.56 27.50
C ASP A 89 -6.18 -6.78 27.58
N ILE A 90 -5.41 -6.10 26.72
CA ILE A 90 -3.95 -6.13 26.77
C ILE A 90 -3.51 -5.34 28.01
N PRO A 91 -2.84 -5.98 28.99
CA PRO A 91 -2.42 -5.31 30.21
C PRO A 91 -1.41 -4.20 29.91
N SER A 92 -1.39 -3.16 30.75
CA SER A 92 -0.42 -2.07 30.64
C SER A 92 1.02 -2.52 30.91
N SER A 93 1.21 -3.52 31.78
CA SER A 93 2.53 -4.09 32.06
C SER A 93 2.95 -5.08 30.98
N LEU A 94 3.97 -4.66 30.25
CA LEU A 94 4.27 -5.15 28.91
C LEU A 94 5.76 -5.55 28.78
N GLN A 95 6.43 -5.76 29.91
CA GLN A 95 7.87 -6.01 30.01
C GLN A 95 8.36 -7.04 28.99
N GLY A 96 9.35 -6.64 28.18
CA GLY A 96 10.01 -7.50 27.19
C GLY A 96 9.18 -7.91 25.98
N VAL A 97 7.88 -7.60 25.91
CA VAL A 97 7.06 -7.88 24.72
C VAL A 97 7.39 -6.88 23.61
N GLN A 98 7.54 -7.36 22.39
CA GLN A 98 7.90 -6.58 21.20
C GLN A 98 6.70 -6.38 20.26
N VAL A 99 5.72 -7.29 20.29
CA VAL A 99 4.53 -7.21 19.44
C VAL A 99 3.25 -7.44 20.26
N ALA A 100 2.29 -6.53 20.12
CA ALA A 100 0.94 -6.63 20.66
C ALA A 100 -0.07 -6.80 19.51
N VAL A 101 -0.79 -7.92 19.48
CA VAL A 101 -1.77 -8.25 18.44
C VAL A 101 -3.19 -8.18 18.98
N PHE A 102 -4.11 -7.57 18.25
CA PHE A 102 -5.53 -7.49 18.61
C PHE A 102 -6.47 -7.46 17.40
N GLY A 103 -7.76 -7.76 17.61
CA GLY A 103 -8.81 -7.85 16.58
C GLY A 103 -9.98 -6.92 16.89
N HIS A 104 -11.22 -7.43 16.76
CA HIS A 104 -12.50 -6.84 17.17
C HIS A 104 -12.99 -5.66 16.33
N SER A 105 -12.10 -4.72 16.01
CA SER A 105 -12.47 -3.50 15.31
C SER A 105 -12.70 -3.72 13.81
N HIS A 106 -12.12 -4.79 13.23
CA HIS A 106 -11.95 -5.03 11.80
C HIS A 106 -11.14 -3.93 11.08
N MET A 107 -10.62 -2.94 11.82
CA MET A 107 -9.81 -1.85 11.26
C MET A 107 -8.35 -2.25 11.32
N TYR A 108 -7.72 -2.34 10.15
CA TYR A 108 -6.27 -2.49 10.08
C TYR A 108 -5.59 -1.36 10.86
N TYR A 109 -4.65 -1.73 11.72
CA TYR A 109 -3.89 -0.81 12.55
C TYR A 109 -2.46 -1.32 12.70
N GLN A 110 -1.48 -0.50 12.36
CA GLN A 110 -0.07 -0.80 12.57
C GLN A 110 0.62 0.44 13.10
N GLN A 111 1.10 0.38 14.34
CA GLN A 111 1.81 1.51 14.94
C GLN A 111 2.87 1.05 15.94
N GLU A 112 4.03 1.70 15.88
CA GLU A 112 5.06 1.57 16.91
C GLU A 112 4.71 2.51 18.09
N ILE A 113 4.53 1.95 19.29
CA ILE A 113 4.28 2.73 20.51
C ILE A 113 5.24 2.25 21.60
N SER A 114 6.10 3.15 22.05
CA SER A 114 7.10 2.86 23.08
C SER A 114 8.01 1.67 22.73
N GLY A 115 8.49 1.63 21.47
CA GLY A 115 9.41 0.60 20.97
C GLY A 115 8.77 -0.79 20.81
N ARG A 116 7.48 -0.81 20.48
CA ARG A 116 6.70 -2.04 20.32
C ARG A 116 5.69 -1.87 19.22
N LEU A 117 5.55 -2.90 18.41
CA LEU A 117 4.51 -2.97 17.39
C LEU A 117 3.16 -3.25 18.03
N TRP A 118 2.16 -2.43 17.71
CA TRP A 118 0.75 -2.69 17.95
C TRP A 118 0.07 -2.96 16.61
N LEU A 119 -0.46 -4.17 16.45
CA LEU A 119 -0.99 -4.68 15.20
C LEU A 119 -2.43 -5.17 15.35
N ASN A 120 -3.34 -4.56 14.58
CA ASN A 120 -4.62 -5.15 14.22
C ASN A 120 -4.54 -5.54 12.73
N PRO A 121 -4.64 -6.84 12.39
CA PRO A 121 -4.52 -7.27 11.00
C PRO A 121 -5.76 -6.91 10.16
N GLY A 122 -6.83 -6.40 10.78
CA GLY A 122 -8.12 -6.17 10.13
C GLY A 122 -8.97 -7.44 10.10
N SER A 123 -9.88 -7.53 9.13
CA SER A 123 -10.77 -8.68 8.93
C SER A 123 -10.40 -9.48 7.70
N CYS A 124 -10.24 -10.79 7.88
CA CYS A 124 -10.18 -11.78 6.80
C CYS A 124 -11.57 -12.25 6.35
N GLY A 125 -12.57 -12.06 7.20
CA GLY A 125 -13.91 -12.57 7.05
C GLY A 125 -14.82 -11.67 6.24
N TYR A 126 -15.97 -11.35 6.82
CA TYR A 126 -16.92 -10.40 6.24
C TYR A 126 -16.45 -8.96 6.42
N LYS A 127 -16.84 -8.12 5.45
CA LYS A 127 -16.64 -6.68 5.54
C LYS A 127 -17.47 -6.11 6.66
N ARG A 128 -16.85 -5.23 7.45
CA ARG A 128 -17.56 -4.37 8.39
C ARG A 128 -17.72 -3.00 7.76
N SER A 129 -18.94 -2.72 7.30
CA SER A 129 -19.26 -1.46 6.62
C SER A 129 -18.37 -1.23 5.39
N THR A 130 -17.59 -0.14 5.36
CA THR A 130 -16.68 0.23 4.27
C THR A 130 -15.22 -0.12 4.57
N LEU A 131 -14.94 -0.83 5.66
CA LEU A 131 -13.57 -1.17 6.04
C LEU A 131 -12.99 -2.19 5.07
N PRO A 132 -11.72 -2.00 4.66
CA PRO A 132 -11.06 -2.93 3.77
C PRO A 132 -10.78 -4.27 4.45
N LEU A 133 -10.90 -5.35 3.71
CA LEU A 133 -10.44 -6.67 4.13
C LEU A 133 -8.92 -6.74 4.08
N SER A 134 -8.32 -7.24 5.14
CA SER A 134 -6.87 -7.29 5.28
C SER A 134 -6.42 -8.40 6.21
N MET A 135 -5.15 -8.75 6.04
CA MET A 135 -4.35 -9.52 6.99
C MET A 135 -2.93 -8.98 6.97
N ALA A 136 -2.06 -9.52 7.82
CA ALA A 136 -0.63 -9.26 7.74
C ALA A 136 0.16 -10.56 7.61
N VAL A 137 1.32 -10.47 6.96
CA VAL A 137 2.34 -11.52 6.98
C VAL A 137 3.56 -10.92 7.66
N MET A 138 4.04 -11.57 8.71
CA MET A 138 5.23 -11.18 9.43
C MET A 138 6.36 -12.15 9.13
N THR A 139 7.50 -11.63 8.70
CA THR A 139 8.74 -12.41 8.55
C THR A 139 9.61 -12.14 9.76
N ILE A 140 10.08 -13.19 10.43
CA ILE A 140 10.93 -13.12 11.63
C ILE A 140 12.27 -13.80 11.32
N GLU A 141 13.36 -13.08 11.52
CA GLU A 141 14.72 -13.57 11.28
C GLU A 141 15.65 -12.93 12.33
N ASP A 142 16.47 -13.73 12.99
CA ASP A 142 17.44 -13.29 14.02
C ASP A 142 16.86 -12.37 15.11
N GLY A 143 15.62 -12.63 15.54
CA GLY A 143 14.94 -11.84 16.57
C GLY A 143 14.43 -10.47 16.08
N ALA A 144 14.60 -10.15 14.80
CA ALA A 144 13.99 -9.01 14.12
C ALA A 144 12.74 -9.45 13.34
N TYR A 145 11.85 -8.50 13.05
CA TYR A 145 10.64 -8.78 12.28
C TYR A 145 10.32 -7.67 11.27
N GLU A 146 9.75 -8.07 10.14
CA GLU A 146 9.15 -7.19 9.14
C GLU A 146 7.68 -7.57 8.95
N VAL A 147 6.80 -6.59 8.76
CA VAL A 147 5.37 -6.80 8.57
C VAL A 147 4.92 -6.29 7.21
N GLU A 148 4.40 -7.19 6.39
CA GLU A 148 3.73 -6.89 5.14
C GLU A 148 2.21 -6.87 5.36
N THR A 149 1.55 -5.79 4.95
CA THR A 149 0.08 -5.73 4.91
C THR A 149 -0.44 -6.33 3.62
N ILE A 150 -1.35 -7.29 3.73
CA ILE A 150 -2.04 -7.87 2.59
C ILE A 150 -3.47 -7.34 2.54
N TRP A 151 -3.80 -6.60 1.49
CA TRP A 151 -5.16 -6.17 1.20
C TRP A 151 -5.87 -7.25 0.39
N LEU A 152 -6.92 -7.84 0.96
CA LEU A 152 -7.67 -8.97 0.36
C LEU A 152 -8.69 -8.50 -0.68
N GLU A 153 -8.79 -7.19 -0.90
CA GLU A 153 -9.69 -6.62 -1.88
C GLU A 153 -9.02 -5.56 -2.75
N LYS A 154 -9.50 -5.46 -3.98
CA LYS A 154 -9.15 -4.37 -4.90
C LYS A 154 -10.23 -3.30 -4.78
N GLY A 155 -9.99 -2.22 -4.03
CA GLY A 155 -10.99 -1.15 -3.92
C GLY A 155 -10.88 -0.20 -2.73
N TYR A 156 -11.98 0.54 -2.52
CA TYR A 156 -12.16 1.61 -1.53
C TYR A 156 -11.73 1.18 -0.12
N GLY A 157 -11.11 2.09 0.63
CA GLY A 157 -10.66 1.87 2.01
C GLY A 157 -9.21 1.39 2.14
N THR A 158 -8.61 0.86 1.08
CA THR A 158 -7.17 0.50 1.06
C THR A 158 -6.27 1.75 0.94
N PRO A 159 -5.02 1.71 1.41
CA PRO A 159 -4.03 2.77 1.17
C PRO A 159 -3.85 3.07 -0.32
N GLY A 160 -3.89 2.04 -1.18
CA GLY A 160 -3.84 2.19 -2.63
C GLY A 160 -5.01 3.00 -3.18
N ALA A 161 -6.24 2.70 -2.74
CA ALA A 161 -7.42 3.45 -3.14
C ALA A 161 -7.45 4.87 -2.56
N ALA A 162 -6.98 5.06 -1.32
CA ALA A 162 -6.85 6.39 -0.70
C ALA A 162 -5.85 7.25 -1.49
N MET A 163 -4.70 6.71 -1.87
CA MET A 163 -3.74 7.39 -2.73
C MET A 163 -4.35 7.76 -4.09
N ALA A 164 -5.03 6.81 -4.75
CA ALA A 164 -5.70 7.07 -6.03
C ALA A 164 -6.82 8.14 -5.93
N GLN A 165 -7.57 8.17 -4.82
CA GLN A 165 -8.62 9.16 -4.57
C GLN A 165 -8.03 10.55 -4.27
N MET A 166 -6.93 10.62 -3.52
CA MET A 166 -6.19 11.86 -3.30
C MET A 166 -5.65 12.42 -4.62
N GLU A 167 -5.11 11.57 -5.50
CA GLU A 167 -4.67 11.98 -6.84
C GLU A 167 -5.83 12.51 -7.68
N LYS A 168 -6.96 11.80 -7.76
CA LYS A 168 -8.18 12.28 -8.45
C LYS A 168 -8.67 13.63 -7.91
N THR A 169 -8.64 13.80 -6.58
CA THR A 169 -9.07 15.06 -5.93
C THR A 169 -8.10 16.21 -6.21
N LYS A 170 -6.78 15.95 -6.23
CA LYS A 170 -5.77 16.92 -6.64
C LYS A 170 -5.96 17.34 -8.11
N VAL A 171 -6.22 16.38 -9.00
CA VAL A 171 -6.54 16.64 -10.42
C VAL A 171 -7.80 17.51 -10.54
N SER A 172 -8.88 17.18 -9.84
CA SER A 172 -10.11 17.99 -9.86
C SER A 172 -9.92 19.43 -9.35
N ARG A 173 -9.13 19.62 -8.28
CA ARG A 173 -8.79 20.96 -7.78
C ARG A 173 -7.94 21.74 -8.78
N TYR A 174 -6.97 21.08 -9.41
CA TYR A 174 -6.12 21.66 -10.44
C TYR A 174 -6.92 22.09 -11.67
N GLU A 175 -7.84 21.25 -12.16
CA GLU A 175 -8.75 21.58 -13.27
C GLU A 175 -9.67 22.77 -12.94
N LYS A 176 -10.26 22.79 -11.74
CA LYS A 176 -11.06 23.93 -11.26
C LYS A 176 -10.23 25.22 -11.19
N GLN A 177 -8.98 25.11 -10.75
CA GLN A 177 -8.06 26.23 -10.69
C GLN A 177 -7.68 26.73 -12.10
N GLN A 178 -7.41 25.84 -13.05
CA GLN A 178 -7.15 26.20 -14.45
C GLN A 178 -8.34 26.90 -15.11
N LYS A 179 -9.58 26.41 -14.87
CA LYS A 179 -10.80 27.08 -15.37
C LYS A 179 -10.91 28.51 -14.86
N ARG A 180 -10.65 28.73 -13.55
CA ARG A 180 -10.61 30.08 -12.95
C ARG A 180 -9.54 30.97 -13.57
N TYR A 181 -8.35 30.44 -13.84
CA TYR A 181 -7.29 31.20 -14.51
C TYR A 181 -7.66 31.58 -15.96
N LYS A 182 -8.25 30.65 -16.71
CA LYS A 182 -8.72 30.92 -18.09
C LYS A 182 -9.83 31.97 -18.11
N GLN A 183 -10.77 31.92 -17.16
CA GLN A 183 -11.87 32.88 -17.07
C GLN A 183 -11.35 34.30 -16.75
N LYS A 184 -10.43 34.44 -15.79
CA LYS A 184 -9.75 35.71 -15.48
C LYS A 184 -8.85 36.22 -16.61
N ALA A 185 -8.32 35.32 -17.46
CA ALA A 185 -7.53 35.71 -18.62
C ALA A 185 -8.40 36.18 -19.81
N CYS A 186 -9.60 35.60 -19.98
CA CYS A 186 -10.59 36.07 -20.94
C CYS A 186 -11.19 37.43 -20.55
N GLU A 187 -11.45 37.66 -19.26
CA GLU A 187 -11.94 38.95 -18.75
C GLU A 187 -10.92 40.10 -18.91
N LYS A 188 -9.63 39.78 -19.05
CA LYS A 188 -8.54 40.76 -19.26
C LYS A 188 -8.20 41.02 -20.74
N LYS A 189 -8.90 40.40 -21.69
CA LYS A 189 -8.66 40.57 -23.14
C LYS A 189 -9.93 41.01 -23.87
N ALA A 190 -10.31 42.28 -23.69
CA ALA A 190 -10.94 43.08 -24.73
C ALA A 190 -10.07 44.33 -24.85
N PRO A 191 -9.50 44.67 -26.04
CA PRO A 191 -10.27 45.33 -27.09
C PRO A 191 -9.80 45.10 -28.57
N ASP A 192 -10.62 45.67 -29.47
CA ASP A 192 -10.46 46.21 -30.84
C ASP A 192 -9.63 45.58 -31.99
N GLN A 193 -10.36 45.46 -33.11
CA GLN A 193 -10.10 45.58 -34.55
C GLN A 193 -8.81 45.09 -35.25
N ASP A 194 -9.10 44.37 -36.35
CA ASP A 194 -8.49 44.32 -37.68
C ASP A 194 -7.10 43.70 -37.94
N GLY A 195 -7.04 42.97 -39.07
CA GLY A 195 -5.84 42.93 -39.92
C GLY A 195 -4.85 41.77 -39.79
N GLN A 196 -4.96 40.85 -40.75
CA GLN A 196 -3.88 40.13 -41.46
C GLN A 196 -3.17 38.90 -40.83
N LYS A 197 -3.21 37.84 -41.65
CA LYS A 197 -2.53 36.55 -41.50
C LYS A 197 -1.01 36.69 -41.63
N GLN A 198 -0.26 36.19 -40.65
CA GLN A 198 1.07 35.61 -40.87
C GLN A 198 1.21 34.30 -40.09
N LYS A 199 1.76 33.29 -40.78
CA LYS A 199 2.01 31.93 -40.32
C LYS A 199 2.77 31.93 -38.98
N LYS A 200 2.17 31.38 -37.92
CA LYS A 200 2.88 31.08 -36.66
C LYS A 200 3.07 29.58 -36.52
N GLN A 201 4.35 29.21 -36.39
CA GLN A 201 4.84 27.90 -35.99
C GLN A 201 4.06 27.38 -34.77
N LYS A 202 3.79 26.08 -34.76
CA LYS A 202 3.16 25.35 -33.64
C LYS A 202 4.03 25.51 -32.39
N GLN A 203 3.79 26.57 -31.62
CA GLN A 203 4.36 26.72 -30.29
C GLN A 203 3.63 25.73 -29.39
N ALA A 204 4.39 24.80 -28.80
CA ALA A 204 3.88 23.78 -27.89
C ALA A 204 3.05 24.43 -26.78
N ASP A 205 1.90 23.83 -26.45
CA ASP A 205 1.06 24.29 -25.35
C ASP A 205 1.89 24.31 -24.05
N PRO A 206 1.99 25.43 -23.32
CA PRO A 206 2.78 25.53 -22.09
C PRO A 206 2.43 24.48 -21.02
N GLY A 207 1.22 23.91 -21.09
CA GLY A 207 0.80 22.78 -20.26
C GLY A 207 1.52 21.47 -20.62
N GLU A 208 1.66 21.18 -21.91
CA GLU A 208 2.25 19.94 -22.41
C GLU A 208 3.76 19.87 -22.14
N GLU A 209 4.47 21.00 -22.27
CA GLU A 209 5.89 21.09 -21.93
C GLU A 209 6.14 20.86 -20.44
N ARG A 210 5.27 21.42 -19.59
CA ARG A 210 5.35 21.25 -18.14
C ARG A 210 5.10 19.79 -17.72
N ASP A 211 4.16 19.11 -18.35
CA ASP A 211 3.87 17.70 -18.07
C ASP A 211 5.04 16.79 -18.50
N ARG A 212 5.71 17.10 -19.62
CA ARG A 212 6.94 16.39 -20.05
C ARG A 212 8.09 16.59 -19.06
N LEU A 213 8.30 17.82 -18.56
CA LEU A 213 9.30 18.08 -17.52
C LEU A 213 9.03 17.26 -16.26
N PHE A 214 7.77 17.16 -15.81
CA PHE A 214 7.43 16.35 -14.65
C PHE A 214 7.70 14.86 -14.86
N LEU A 215 7.39 14.32 -16.04
CA LEU A 215 7.65 12.93 -16.37
C LEU A 215 9.15 12.62 -16.36
N ILE A 216 9.96 13.47 -17.00
CA ILE A 216 11.43 13.34 -17.03
C ILE A 216 12.01 13.37 -15.61
N ALA A 217 11.62 14.36 -14.79
CA ALA A 217 12.10 14.48 -13.41
C ALA A 217 11.73 13.25 -12.57
N LYS A 218 10.53 12.70 -12.79
CA LYS A 218 10.06 11.49 -12.09
C LYS A 218 10.88 10.25 -12.47
N ILE A 219 11.21 10.09 -13.76
CA ILE A 219 12.06 9.00 -14.26
C ILE A 219 13.48 9.10 -13.69
N GLN A 220 14.10 10.29 -13.75
CA GLN A 220 15.44 10.51 -13.18
C GLN A 220 15.50 10.16 -11.69
N ARG A 221 14.49 10.60 -10.91
CA ARG A 221 14.40 10.30 -9.47
C ARG A 221 14.29 8.80 -9.19
N LEU A 222 13.43 8.08 -9.92
CA LEU A 222 13.21 6.65 -9.69
C LEU A 222 14.41 5.82 -10.10
N ARG A 223 15.08 6.18 -11.19
CA ARG A 223 16.34 5.55 -11.61
C ARG A 223 17.44 5.77 -10.58
N ASN A 224 17.62 6.99 -10.10
CA ASN A 224 18.62 7.30 -9.07
C ASN A 224 18.32 6.59 -7.73
N ALA A 225 17.06 6.21 -7.50
CA ALA A 225 16.64 5.37 -6.38
C ALA A 225 16.78 3.85 -6.64
N GLY A 226 17.48 3.44 -7.72
CA GLY A 226 17.79 2.04 -8.02
C GLY A 226 16.64 1.22 -8.61
N GLN A 227 15.53 1.86 -9.03
CA GLN A 227 14.41 1.13 -9.63
C GLN A 227 14.77 0.62 -11.03
N SER A 228 14.32 -0.60 -11.36
CA SER A 228 14.64 -1.21 -12.65
C SER A 228 13.91 -0.54 -13.82
N ARG A 229 14.55 -0.49 -14.99
CA ARG A 229 13.99 0.08 -16.23
C ARG A 229 12.58 -0.46 -16.54
N THR A 230 12.42 -1.78 -16.45
CA THR A 230 11.14 -2.46 -16.74
C THR A 230 10.05 -2.07 -15.74
N TRP A 231 10.40 -1.88 -14.47
CA TRP A 231 9.48 -1.42 -13.45
C TRP A 231 9.07 0.03 -13.68
N ILE A 232 10.03 0.93 -13.96
CA ILE A 232 9.76 2.35 -14.19
C ILE A 232 8.83 2.53 -15.40
N ILE A 233 9.10 1.85 -16.52
CA ILE A 233 8.28 1.97 -17.74
C ILE A 233 6.85 1.46 -17.51
N LYS A 234 6.69 0.31 -16.82
CA LYS A 234 5.36 -0.27 -16.56
C LYS A 234 4.52 0.54 -15.58
N ASN A 235 5.14 1.32 -14.69
CA ASN A 235 4.47 2.05 -13.62
C ASN A 235 4.34 3.55 -13.88
N LEU A 236 4.80 4.05 -15.03
CA LEU A 236 4.68 5.45 -15.42
C LEU A 236 3.86 5.60 -16.70
N GLY A 237 2.64 6.12 -16.55
CA GLY A 237 1.79 6.56 -17.66
C GLY A 237 1.30 5.44 -18.59
N THR A 238 0.51 5.80 -19.60
CA THR A 238 -0.07 4.87 -20.59
C THR A 238 0.83 4.64 -21.81
N ASP A 239 1.80 5.52 -22.09
CA ASP A 239 2.71 5.39 -23.23
C ASP A 239 4.07 4.80 -22.81
N LEU A 240 4.13 3.47 -22.87
CA LEU A 240 5.32 2.69 -22.53
C LEU A 240 6.51 2.99 -23.47
N LYS A 241 6.26 3.31 -24.75
CA LYS A 241 7.31 3.60 -25.73
C LYS A 241 7.94 4.96 -25.42
N TYR A 242 7.12 5.96 -25.13
CA TYR A 242 7.58 7.29 -24.77
C TYR A 242 8.35 7.29 -23.44
N CYS A 243 7.86 6.57 -22.43
CA CYS A 243 8.57 6.45 -21.15
C CYS A 243 9.88 5.69 -21.28
N GLY A 244 9.93 4.65 -22.11
CA GLY A 244 11.16 3.94 -22.43
C GLY A 244 12.20 4.83 -23.11
N MET A 245 11.78 5.63 -24.08
CA MET A 245 12.66 6.59 -24.77
C MET A 245 13.25 7.62 -23.80
N ILE A 246 12.44 8.20 -22.92
CA ILE A 246 12.93 9.14 -21.90
C ILE A 246 13.93 8.46 -20.96
N TYR A 247 13.63 7.24 -20.50
CA TYR A 247 14.53 6.49 -19.64
C TYR A 247 15.90 6.29 -20.31
N ASP A 248 15.92 5.87 -21.57
CA ASP A 248 17.15 5.59 -22.31
C ASP A 248 17.99 6.87 -22.52
N ILE A 249 17.34 8.01 -22.79
CA ILE A 249 18.02 9.31 -22.89
C ILE A 249 18.60 9.71 -21.53
N CYS A 250 17.85 9.50 -20.44
CA CYS A 250 18.33 9.78 -19.09
C CYS A 250 19.53 8.88 -18.75
N GLU A 251 19.47 7.58 -19.05
CA GLU A 251 20.53 6.60 -18.75
C GLU A 251 21.86 6.94 -19.45
N ARG A 252 21.79 7.41 -20.70
CA ARG A 252 22.97 7.87 -21.46
C ARG A 252 23.53 9.20 -20.96
N ASN A 253 22.73 9.99 -20.23
CA ASN A 253 23.07 11.34 -19.77
C ASN A 253 22.75 11.51 -18.27
N PRO A 254 23.46 10.82 -17.37
CA PRO A 254 23.08 10.74 -15.94
C PRO A 254 23.09 12.09 -15.23
N ASP A 255 23.98 13.00 -15.63
CA ASP A 255 24.21 14.30 -14.98
C ASP A 255 23.36 15.46 -15.56
N PHE A 256 22.53 15.19 -16.57
CA PHE A 256 21.79 16.23 -17.26
C PHE A 256 20.56 16.66 -16.45
N SER A 257 20.29 17.97 -16.43
CA SER A 257 19.07 18.50 -15.83
C SER A 257 17.83 18.09 -16.64
N THR A 258 16.67 18.11 -15.99
CA THR A 258 15.37 17.78 -16.62
C THR A 258 15.09 18.59 -17.89
N ARG A 259 15.54 19.86 -17.96
CA ARG A 259 15.38 20.70 -19.16
C ARG A 259 16.30 20.27 -20.30
N GLN A 260 17.56 19.95 -20.01
CA GLN A 260 18.50 19.45 -21.02
C GLN A 260 18.04 18.12 -21.61
N ILE A 261 17.48 17.23 -20.79
CA ILE A 261 16.87 15.98 -21.27
C ILE A 261 15.64 16.26 -22.14
N LEU A 262 14.81 17.25 -21.79
CA LEU A 262 13.66 17.63 -22.60
C LEU A 262 14.08 18.17 -23.98
N ASP A 263 15.15 18.95 -24.03
CA ASP A 263 15.66 19.51 -25.29
C ASP A 263 16.19 18.37 -26.20
N LEU A 264 16.95 17.42 -25.66
CA LEU A 264 17.36 16.20 -26.39
C LEU A 264 16.16 15.37 -26.87
N LEU A 265 15.11 15.26 -26.06
CA LEU A 265 13.89 14.55 -26.43
C LEU A 265 13.16 15.24 -27.59
N LYS A 266 13.13 16.59 -27.62
CA LYS A 266 12.56 17.36 -28.73
C LYS A 266 13.37 17.19 -30.01
N GLU A 267 14.69 17.16 -29.93
CA GLU A 267 15.59 16.91 -31.07
C GLU A 267 15.41 15.49 -31.62
N HIS A 268 15.28 14.49 -30.74
CA HIS A 268 15.08 13.09 -31.13
C HIS A 268 13.74 12.86 -31.84
N ILE A 269 12.67 13.49 -31.35
CA ILE A 269 11.32 13.42 -31.95
C ILE A 269 11.24 14.22 -33.26
N SER A 270 12.04 15.27 -33.41
CA SER A 270 12.08 16.07 -34.66
C SER A 270 12.93 15.42 -35.76
N SER A 271 13.75 14.42 -35.40
CA SER A 271 14.65 13.69 -36.31
C SER A 271 14.13 12.30 -36.72
N THR A 272 12.95 11.92 -36.23
CA THR A 272 12.26 10.64 -36.49
C THR A 272 10.97 10.91 -37.25
#